data_AF-A0A969T565-F1
#
_entry.id   AF-A0A969T565-F1
#
_cell.length_a   1.000
_cell.length_b   1.000
_cell.length_c   1.000
_cell.angle_alpha   90.00
_cell.angle_beta   90.00
_cell.angle_gamma   90.00
#
_symmetry.space_group_name_H-M   'P 1'
#
loop_
_entity.id
_entity.type
_entity.pdbx_description
1 polymer ?
#
loop_
_entity_poly.entity_id
_entity_poly.type
_entity_poly.pdbx_seq_one_letter_code
_entity_poly.pdbx_strand_id
1 'polypeptide(L)'
;MVEMFQNIIQHGDDYKQTEEGKAGLFYISETNEEYLLNTGNYIRNSKIPVLREKLEHINSLDEEELEDFYNNRLFDFEIDTAKEAGLGIIDIRIKTDSKLEFNFLNVDETYSFYTLRAKISKK
;
A
#
# COMPACT_ATOMS: atom_id res chain seq x y z
N MET A 1 -2.98 -1.50 -10.07
CA MET A 1 -1.60 -1.19 -10.53
C MET A 1 -1.27 0.29 -10.37
N VAL A 2 -2.13 1.23 -10.79
CA VAL A 2 -1.92 2.68 -10.58
C VAL A 2 -1.68 3.03 -9.11
N GLU A 3 -2.53 2.54 -8.21
CA GLU A 3 -2.38 2.72 -6.75
C GLU A 3 -1.02 2.26 -6.20
N MET A 4 -0.48 1.17 -6.76
CA MET A 4 0.83 0.65 -6.37
C MET A 4 1.96 1.60 -6.78
N PHE A 5 1.85 2.25 -7.96
CA PHE A 5 2.81 3.29 -8.35
C PHE A 5 2.66 4.57 -7.51
N GLN A 6 1.43 4.95 -7.15
CA GLN A 6 1.19 6.08 -6.27
C GLN A 6 1.78 5.85 -4.87
N ASN A 7 1.77 4.61 -4.35
CA ASN A 7 2.49 4.26 -3.12
C ASN A 7 3.97 4.66 -3.17
N ILE A 8 4.63 4.47 -4.32
CA ILE A 8 6.03 4.85 -4.50
C ILE A 8 6.17 6.37 -4.63
N ILE A 9 5.43 6.98 -5.55
CA ILE A 9 5.63 8.37 -5.97
C ILE A 9 5.12 9.36 -4.91
N GLN A 10 3.91 9.12 -4.41
CA GLN A 10 3.22 10.04 -3.49
C GLN A 10 3.61 9.74 -2.04
N HIS A 11 3.68 8.46 -1.66
CA HIS A 11 3.89 8.07 -0.26
C HIS A 11 5.33 7.69 0.11
N GLY A 12 6.20 7.47 -0.87
CA GLY A 12 7.63 7.29 -0.64
C GLY A 12 8.24 8.50 0.07
N ASP A 13 9.06 8.25 1.08
CA ASP A 13 9.90 9.27 1.68
C ASP A 13 11.24 9.33 0.96
N ASP A 14 11.79 10.53 0.86
CA ASP A 14 13.12 10.75 0.30
C ASP A 14 14.17 10.27 1.31
N TYR A 15 14.77 9.13 1.01
CA TYR A 15 15.83 8.53 1.79
C TYR A 15 17.16 9.15 1.37
N LYS A 16 17.82 9.83 2.30
CA LYS A 16 19.06 10.59 2.11
C LYS A 16 18.97 11.86 1.25
N GLN A 17 17.77 12.32 0.88
CA GLN A 17 17.57 13.59 0.17
C GLN A 17 18.40 13.67 -1.12
N THR A 18 18.37 12.60 -1.90
CA THR A 18 19.13 12.55 -3.16
C THR A 18 18.43 13.41 -4.21
N GLU A 19 19.19 14.20 -4.98
CA GLU A 19 18.64 15.03 -6.07
C GLU A 19 17.88 14.22 -7.14
N GLU A 20 18.10 12.90 -7.18
CA GLU A 20 17.47 11.96 -8.12
C GLU A 20 16.02 11.59 -7.75
N GLY A 21 15.49 12.08 -6.62
CA GLY A 21 14.12 11.90 -6.18
C GLY A 21 13.90 10.65 -5.32
N LYS A 22 12.63 10.25 -5.17
CA LYS A 22 12.21 9.16 -4.28
C LYS A 22 12.53 7.79 -4.89
N ALA A 23 13.51 7.10 -4.33
CA ALA A 23 13.83 5.73 -4.71
C ALA A 23 12.68 4.76 -4.35
N GLY A 24 12.32 3.91 -5.32
CA GLY A 24 11.35 2.84 -5.12
C GLY A 24 11.55 1.69 -6.10
N LEU A 25 10.90 0.58 -5.80
CA LEU A 25 10.98 -0.67 -6.53
C LEU A 25 9.57 -1.08 -6.93
N PHE A 26 9.36 -1.39 -8.20
CA PHE A 26 8.15 -2.06 -8.70
C PHE A 26 8.59 -3.24 -9.55
N TYR A 27 8.04 -4.42 -9.28
CA TYR A 27 8.25 -5.58 -10.13
C TYR A 27 7.05 -6.53 -10.07
N ILE A 28 6.90 -7.28 -11.16
CA ILE A 28 5.91 -8.33 -11.27
C ILE A 28 6.68 -9.64 -11.28
N SER A 29 6.25 -10.57 -10.43
CA SER A 29 6.73 -11.95 -10.47
C SER A 29 5.56 -12.89 -10.72
N GLU A 30 5.83 -14.03 -11.31
CA GLU A 30 4.82 -15.00 -11.73
C GLU A 30 5.14 -16.36 -11.12
N THR A 31 4.11 -17.02 -10.59
CA THR A 31 4.14 -18.44 -10.20
C THR A 31 3.29 -19.23 -11.18
N ASN A 32 3.12 -20.54 -11.02
CA ASN A 32 2.21 -21.29 -11.91
C ASN A 32 0.76 -20.85 -11.78
N GLU A 33 0.34 -20.38 -10.61
CA GLU A 33 -1.07 -20.13 -10.25
C GLU A 33 -1.41 -18.63 -10.15
N GLU A 34 -0.41 -17.76 -9.96
CA GLU A 34 -0.63 -16.37 -9.57
C GLU A 34 0.36 -15.41 -10.25
N TYR A 35 -0.09 -14.17 -10.46
CA TYR A 35 0.76 -13.00 -10.63
C TYR A 35 0.92 -12.29 -9.28
N LEU A 36 2.15 -11.86 -8.98
CA LEU A 36 2.48 -11.13 -7.77
C LEU A 36 2.94 -9.73 -8.17
N LEU A 37 2.16 -8.73 -7.76
CA LEU A 37 2.52 -7.32 -7.90
C LEU A 37 3.25 -6.88 -6.64
N ASN A 38 4.49 -6.44 -6.78
CA ASN A 38 5.33 -6.05 -5.66
C ASN A 38 5.74 -4.59 -5.80
N THR A 39 5.63 -3.85 -4.70
CA THR A 39 6.20 -2.51 -4.57
C THR A 39 7.03 -2.40 -3.32
N GLY A 40 8.02 -1.52 -3.35
CA GLY A 40 8.67 -1.06 -2.14
C GLY A 40 9.21 0.35 -2.27
N ASN A 41 9.23 1.06 -1.16
CA ASN A 41 9.75 2.41 -1.06
C ASN A 41 10.26 2.65 0.36
N TYR A 42 11.12 3.65 0.51
CA TYR A 42 11.51 4.10 1.84
C TYR A 42 10.34 4.82 2.52
N ILE A 43 10.27 4.66 3.84
CA ILE A 43 9.31 5.33 4.71
C ILE A 43 9.99 5.72 6.02
N ARG A 44 9.63 6.87 6.58
CA ARG A 44 10.08 7.24 7.93
C ARG A 44 9.50 6.30 8.97
N ASN A 45 10.32 5.92 9.94
CA ASN A 45 9.94 5.03 11.05
C ASN A 45 8.72 5.56 11.83
N SER A 46 8.56 6.88 11.92
CA SER A 46 7.42 7.53 12.57
C SER A 46 6.06 7.29 11.90
N LYS A 47 6.03 6.96 10.60
CA LYS A 47 4.80 6.69 9.85
C LYS A 47 4.34 5.23 9.95
N ILE A 48 5.23 4.34 10.38
CA ILE A 48 4.99 2.88 10.40
C ILE A 48 3.78 2.50 11.27
N PRO A 49 3.60 3.02 12.50
CA PRO A 49 2.47 2.59 13.35
C PRO A 49 1.12 2.84 12.68
N VAL A 50 0.92 4.04 12.13
CA VAL A 50 -0.33 4.43 11.46
C VAL A 50 -0.56 3.61 10.19
N LEU A 51 0.47 3.40 9.38
CA LEU A 51 0.33 2.62 8.14
C LEU A 51 0.06 1.14 8.44
N ARG A 52 0.72 0.57 9.45
CA ARG A 52 0.51 -0.82 9.88
C ARG A 52 -0.94 -1.02 10.34
N GLU A 53 -1.44 -0.16 11.22
CA GLU A 53 -2.82 -0.25 11.73
C GLU A 53 -3.83 -0.23 10.57
N LYS A 54 -3.62 0.65 9.58
CA LYS A 54 -4.46 0.71 8.38
C LYS A 54 -4.42 -0.60 7.56
N LEU A 55 -3.23 -1.13 7.30
CA LEU A 55 -3.06 -2.37 6.51
C LEU A 55 -3.65 -3.58 7.25
N GLU A 56 -3.46 -3.66 8.56
CA GLU A 56 -4.01 -4.73 9.40
C GLU A 56 -5.54 -4.66 9.45
N HIS A 57 -6.11 -3.46 9.60
CA HIS A 57 -7.55 -3.26 9.56
C HIS A 57 -8.13 -3.70 8.21
N ILE A 58 -7.59 -3.22 7.09
CA ILE A 58 -8.06 -3.60 5.74
C ILE A 58 -7.94 -5.11 5.49
N ASN A 59 -6.89 -5.76 6.00
CA ASN A 59 -6.73 -7.21 5.88
C ASN A 59 -7.66 -8.04 6.81
N SER A 60 -8.26 -7.41 7.81
CA SER A 60 -9.23 -8.04 8.71
C SER A 60 -10.65 -8.05 8.16
N LEU A 61 -10.98 -7.11 7.26
CA LEU A 61 -12.30 -6.99 6.66
C LEU A 61 -12.58 -8.12 5.66
N ASP A 62 -13.84 -8.56 5.63
CA ASP A 62 -14.37 -9.41 4.57
C ASP A 62 -14.78 -8.61 3.32
N GLU A 63 -15.30 -9.29 2.30
CA GLU A 63 -15.63 -8.67 1.01
C GLU A 63 -16.75 -7.63 1.12
N GLU A 64 -17.82 -7.92 1.88
CA GLU A 64 -18.95 -7.01 2.09
C GLU A 64 -18.50 -5.79 2.90
N GLU A 65 -17.73 -6.02 3.96
CA GLU A 65 -17.15 -4.97 4.79
C GLU A 65 -16.18 -4.08 4.02
N LEU A 66 -15.40 -4.64 3.08
CA LEU A 66 -14.49 -3.88 2.21
C LEU A 66 -15.25 -2.96 1.25
N GLU A 67 -16.32 -3.45 0.63
CA GLU A 67 -17.17 -2.66 -0.26
C GLU A 67 -17.85 -1.53 0.51
N ASP A 68 -18.43 -1.82 1.68
CA ASP A 68 -19.04 -0.82 2.55
C ASP A 68 -18.01 0.22 3.00
N PHE A 69 -16.83 -0.22 3.43
CA PHE A 69 -15.76 0.68 3.85
C PHE A 69 -15.26 1.57 2.69
N TYR A 70 -15.13 1.01 1.49
CA TYR A 70 -14.79 1.75 0.28
C TYR A 70 -15.85 2.81 -0.04
N ASN A 71 -17.12 2.43 -0.07
CA ASN A 71 -18.24 3.33 -0.37
C ASN A 71 -18.35 4.45 0.68
N ASN A 72 -18.30 4.10 1.96
CA ASN A 72 -18.33 5.08 3.04
C ASN A 72 -17.20 6.10 2.89
N ARG A 73 -15.97 5.65 2.60
CA ARG A 73 -14.83 6.56 2.36
C ARG A 73 -14.94 7.39 1.08
N LEU A 74 -15.61 6.88 0.05
CA LEU A 74 -15.84 7.59 -1.20
C LEU A 74 -16.86 8.72 -1.03
N PHE A 75 -17.89 8.52 -0.20
CA PHE A 75 -19.02 9.45 -0.01
C PHE A 75 -18.91 10.33 1.24
N ASP A 76 -17.90 10.13 2.09
CA ASP A 76 -17.66 10.98 3.26
C ASP A 76 -17.00 12.32 2.83
N PHE A 77 -17.84 13.32 2.59
CA PHE A 77 -17.44 14.63 2.04
C PHE A 77 -16.71 15.54 3.04
N GLU A 78 -16.68 15.22 4.34
CA GLU A 78 -16.15 16.11 5.38
C GLU A 78 -14.64 16.00 5.62
N ILE A 79 -13.95 15.01 5.03
CA ILE A 79 -12.54 14.73 5.31
C ILE A 79 -11.65 15.07 4.10
N ASP A 80 -11.62 16.34 3.72
CA ASP A 80 -10.95 16.83 2.51
C ASP A 80 -9.41 16.72 2.51
N THR A 81 -8.79 16.47 3.68
CA THR A 81 -7.33 16.27 3.80
C THR A 81 -6.90 14.79 3.89
N ALA A 82 -7.83 13.86 4.08
CA ALA A 82 -7.55 12.41 4.14
C ALA A 82 -8.11 11.62 2.95
N LYS A 83 -8.73 12.28 1.96
CA LYS A 83 -9.27 11.67 0.74
C LYS A 83 -8.25 10.79 -0.01
N GLU A 84 -6.95 11.10 0.07
CA GLU A 84 -5.91 10.29 -0.59
C GLU A 84 -5.38 9.13 0.28
N ALA A 85 -5.51 9.21 1.60
CA ALA A 85 -4.72 8.37 2.51
C ALA A 85 -5.42 7.05 2.89
N GLY A 86 -5.68 6.18 1.92
CA GLY A 86 -6.07 4.80 2.17
C GLY A 86 -7.00 4.16 1.14
N LEU A 87 -7.67 4.95 0.29
CA LEU A 87 -8.56 4.43 -0.76
C LEU A 87 -7.83 3.47 -1.71
N GLY A 88 -6.60 3.80 -2.10
CA GLY A 88 -5.79 2.95 -2.97
C GLY A 88 -5.49 1.57 -2.38
N ILE A 89 -5.29 1.49 -1.07
CA ILE A 89 -5.01 0.21 -0.39
C ILE A 89 -6.26 -0.68 -0.40
N ILE A 90 -7.43 -0.09 -0.14
CA ILE A 90 -8.72 -0.77 -0.20
C ILE A 90 -9.00 -1.25 -1.63
N ASP A 91 -8.78 -0.37 -2.62
CA ASP A 91 -8.97 -0.68 -4.04
C ASP A 91 -8.10 -1.85 -4.50
N ILE A 92 -6.82 -1.90 -4.07
CA ILE A 92 -5.95 -3.05 -4.34
C ILE A 92 -6.55 -4.31 -3.70
N ARG A 93 -6.94 -4.25 -2.42
CA ARG A 93 -7.47 -5.40 -1.68
C ARG A 93 -8.74 -5.99 -2.31
N ILE A 94 -9.65 -5.14 -2.78
CA ILE A 94 -10.87 -5.51 -3.50
C ILE A 94 -10.51 -6.14 -4.86
N LYS A 95 -9.70 -5.44 -5.68
CA LYS A 95 -9.37 -5.90 -7.03
C LYS A 95 -8.57 -7.20 -7.07
N THR A 96 -7.79 -7.48 -6.05
CA THR A 96 -6.98 -8.69 -5.98
C THR A 96 -7.68 -9.87 -5.33
N ASP A 97 -8.81 -9.63 -4.64
CA ASP A 97 -9.51 -10.63 -3.83
C ASP A 97 -8.56 -11.48 -2.96
N SER A 98 -7.53 -10.82 -2.42
CA SER A 98 -6.48 -11.45 -1.62
C SER A 98 -5.99 -10.47 -0.58
N LYS A 99 -5.68 -10.98 0.61
CA LYS A 99 -5.00 -10.20 1.65
C LYS A 99 -3.69 -9.63 1.11
N LEU A 100 -3.38 -8.41 1.54
CA LEU A 100 -2.17 -7.70 1.20
C LEU A 100 -1.03 -8.20 2.08
N GLU A 101 0.05 -8.67 1.47
CA GLU A 101 1.28 -8.99 2.20
C GLU A 101 2.13 -7.72 2.33
N PHE A 102 2.59 -7.39 3.52
CA PHE A 102 3.44 -6.22 3.72
C PHE A 102 4.53 -6.46 4.76
N ASN A 103 5.61 -5.68 4.66
CA ASN A 103 6.72 -5.73 5.59
C ASN A 103 7.40 -4.36 5.73
N PHE A 104 8.08 -4.15 6.85
CA PHE A 104 8.90 -2.98 7.13
C PHE A 104 10.29 -3.44 7.54
N LEU A 105 11.25 -3.34 6.64
CA LEU A 105 12.64 -3.67 6.93
C LEU A 105 13.33 -2.44 7.52
N ASN A 106 13.79 -2.51 8.76
CA ASN A 106 14.55 -1.41 9.37
C ASN A 106 15.85 -1.18 8.58
N VAL A 107 16.09 0.07 8.16
CA VAL A 107 17.30 0.48 7.43
C VAL A 107 18.22 1.26 8.35
N ASP A 108 17.69 2.25 9.07
CA ASP A 108 18.39 3.03 10.08
C ASP A 108 17.43 3.59 11.15
N GLU A 109 17.94 4.50 11.99
CA GLU A 109 17.16 5.14 13.07
C GLU A 109 15.97 5.96 12.57
N THR A 110 16.02 6.47 11.35
CA THR A 110 15.00 7.36 10.77
C THR A 110 14.11 6.66 9.75
N TYR A 111 14.63 5.69 9.00
CA TYR A 111 13.96 5.09 7.85
C TYR A 111 13.89 3.56 7.91
N SER A 112 12.82 3.05 7.30
CA SER A 112 12.64 1.65 6.96
C SER A 112 12.30 1.53 5.47
N PHE A 113 12.52 0.35 4.90
CA PHE A 113 12.04 0.00 3.58
C PHE A 113 10.71 -0.74 3.71
N TYR A 114 9.64 -0.10 3.24
CA TYR A 114 8.30 -0.67 3.19
C TYR A 114 8.14 -1.49 1.92
N THR A 115 7.57 -2.68 2.03
CA THR A 115 7.17 -3.50 0.88
C THR A 115 5.70 -3.86 0.97
N LEU A 116 5.02 -3.82 -0.16
CA LEU A 116 3.63 -4.26 -0.33
C LEU A 116 3.57 -5.25 -1.51
N ARG A 117 2.88 -6.36 -1.29
CA ARG A 117 2.63 -7.39 -2.30
C ARG A 117 1.14 -7.71 -2.36
N ALA A 118 0.61 -7.71 -3.58
CA ALA A 118 -0.73 -8.16 -3.89
C ALA A 118 -0.67 -9.35 -4.85
N LYS A 119 -1.55 -10.33 -4.65
CA LYS A 119 -1.63 -11.57 -5.45
C LYS A 119 -2.83 -11.54 -6.36
N ILE A 120 -2.66 -11.92 -7.62
CA ILE A 120 -3.74 -12.01 -8.59
C ILE A 120 -3.75 -13.43 -9.12
N SER A 121 -4.85 -14.15 -8.88
CA SER A 121 -5.01 -15.51 -9.41
C SER A 121 -5.12 -15.51 -10.93
N LYS A 122 -4.52 -16.50 -11.59
CA LYS A 122 -4.53 -16.65 -13.06
C LYS A 122 -5.78 -17.33 -13.64
N LYS A 123 -6.86 -17.47 -12.85
CA LYS A 123 -8.09 -18.17 -13.24
C LYS A 123 -8.49 -17.95 -14.70
#